data_AF-A0A498DDR3-F1
#
_entry.id   AF-A0A498DDR3-F1
#
_cell.length_a   1.000
_cell.length_b   1.000
_cell.length_c   1.000
_cell.angle_alpha   90.00
_cell.angle_beta   90.00
_cell.angle_gamma   90.00
#
_symmetry.space_group_name_H-M   'P 1'
#
loop_
_entity.id
_entity.type
_entity.pdbx_description
1 polymer ?
#
loop_
_entity_poly.entity_id
_entity_poly.type
_entity_poly.pdbx_seq_one_letter_code
_entity_poly.pdbx_strand_id
1 'polypeptide(L)' 'MIISTYIKKDLGRNILAWVQTKLRDKDYLRLGCFADNIKLNNFYINNGFESVGLTDGHRKY' A
#
# COMPACT_ATOMS: atom_id res chain seq x y z
N MET A 1 6.54 -7.39 -4.20
CA MET A 1 6.66 -7.13 -5.66
C MET A 1 5.64 -8.00 -6.37
N ILE A 2 4.78 -7.43 -7.23
CA ILE A 2 3.84 -8.19 -8.07
C ILE A 2 4.46 -8.29 -9.47
N ILE A 3 4.57 -9.51 -10.01
CA ILE A 3 5.08 -9.69 -11.37
C ILE A 3 4.13 -9.04 -12.39
N SER A 4 4.70 -8.49 -13.46
CA SER A 4 3.97 -7.66 -14.44
C SER A 4 2.70 -8.30 -14.98
N THR A 5 2.69 -9.61 -15.20
CA THR A 5 1.54 -10.42 -15.67
C THR A 5 0.30 -10.34 -14.77
N TYR A 6 0.49 -10.00 -13.49
CA TYR A 6 -0.61 -9.85 -12.52
C TYR A 6 -0.87 -8.41 -12.09
N ILE A 7 -0.11 -7.44 -12.62
CA ILE A 7 -0.42 -6.02 -12.42
C ILE A 7 -1.72 -5.68 -13.16
N LYS A 8 -2.55 -4.82 -12.57
CA LYS A 8 -3.89 -4.45 -13.06
C LYS A 8 -4.93 -5.59 -13.05
N LYS A 9 -4.62 -6.74 -12.45
CA LYS A 9 -5.60 -7.83 -12.22
C LYS A 9 -6.13 -7.84 -10.79
N ASP A 10 -6.25 -6.65 -10.19
CA ASP A 10 -6.66 -6.43 -8.79
C ASP A 10 -5.88 -7.16 -7.69
N LEU A 11 -4.80 -7.88 -8.03
CA LEU A 11 -4.04 -8.67 -7.07
C LEU A 11 -3.53 -7.83 -5.88
N GLY A 12 -3.05 -6.61 -6.14
CA GLY A 12 -2.62 -5.70 -5.08
C GLY A 12 -3.76 -5.33 -4.13
N ARG A 13 -4.96 -5.04 -4.66
CA ARG A 13 -6.14 -4.71 -3.86
C ARG A 13 -6.62 -5.92 -3.06
N ASN A 14 -6.62 -7.10 -3.67
CA ASN A 14 -6.99 -8.35 -3.00
C ASN A 14 -6.03 -8.70 -1.86
N ILE A 15 -4.73 -8.44 -2.03
CA ILE A 15 -3.74 -8.61 -0.95
C ILE A 15 -4.02 -7.65 0.20
N LEU A 16 -4.30 -6.36 -0.07
CA LEU A 16 -4.63 -5.39 0.97
C LEU A 16 -5.88 -5.81 1.76
N ALA A 17 -6.95 -6.19 1.06
CA ALA A 17 -8.17 -6.68 1.69
C ALA A 17 -7.90 -7.94 2.53
N TRP A 18 -7.13 -8.89 2.01
CA TRP A 18 -6.78 -10.11 2.74
C TRP A 18 -5.99 -9.79 4.02
N VAL A 19 -4.99 -8.89 3.97
CA VAL A 19 -4.24 -8.47 5.16
C VAL A 19 -5.17 -7.83 6.20
N GLN A 20 -6.10 -6.96 5.79
CA GLN A 20 -7.08 -6.35 6.69
C GLN A 20 -7.99 -7.40 7.35
N THR A 21 -8.34 -8.50 6.65
CA THR A 21 -9.12 -9.59 7.28
C THR A 21 -8.36 -10.37 8.36
N LYS A 22 -7.02 -10.34 8.31
CA LYS A 22 -6.13 -11.07 9.22
C LYS A 22 -5.70 -10.24 10.42
N LEU A 23 -5.60 -8.92 10.28
CA LEU A 23 -5.19 -8.01 11.35
C LEU A 23 -6.39 -7.54 12.20
N ARG A 24 -7.12 -8.49 12.80
CA ARG A 24 -8.34 -8.18 13.57
C ARG A 24 -8.08 -7.38 14.85
N ASP A 25 -6.87 -7.43 15.39
CA ASP A 25 -6.49 -6.79 16.66
C ASP A 25 -5.68 -5.50 16.46
N LYS A 26 -5.75 -4.90 15.27
CA LYS A 26 -5.06 -3.63 14.95
C LYS A 26 -6.06 -2.64 14.35
N ASP A 27 -6.03 -1.42 14.87
CA ASP A 27 -6.93 -0.36 14.41
C ASP A 27 -6.52 0.22 13.05
N TYR A 28 -5.26 0.02 12.64
CA TYR A 28 -4.73 0.57 11.39
C TYR A 28 -3.66 -0.32 10.75
N LEU A 29 -3.55 -0.21 9.43
CA LEU A 29 -2.48 -0.82 8.62
C LEU A 29 -1.56 0.30 8.13
N ARG A 30 -0.30 0.29 8.58
CA ARG A 30 0.72 1.23 8.10
C ARG A 30 1.50 0.64 6.93
N LEU A 31 1.70 1.43 5.89
CA LEU A 31 2.42 1.05 4.67
C LEU A 31 3.65 1.96 4.48
N GLY A 32 4.71 1.39 3.89
CA GLY A 32 5.95 2.09 3.60
C GLY A 32 6.37 1.88 2.16
N CYS A 33 6.79 2.95 1.48
CA CYS A 33 7.34 2.89 0.13
C CYS A 33 8.35 4.01 -0.10
N PHE A 34 9.23 3.84 -1.08
CA PHE A 34 10.11 4.92 -1.50
C PHE A 34 9.27 6.09 -2.03
N ALA A 35 9.66 7.32 -1.66
CA ALA A 35 8.91 8.52 -1.97
C ALA A 35 8.83 8.82 -3.47
N ASP A 36 9.81 8.36 -4.25
CA ASP A 36 9.88 8.48 -5.71
C ASP A 36 9.10 7.37 -6.45
N ASN A 37 8.58 6.36 -5.75
CA ASN A 37 7.75 5.32 -6.36
C ASN A 37 6.31 5.81 -6.57
N ILE A 38 6.13 6.74 -7.52
CA ILE A 38 4.86 7.39 -7.85
C ILE A 38 3.74 6.39 -8.07
N LYS A 39 4.03 5.26 -8.74
CA LYS A 39 3.03 4.23 -9.03
C LYS A 39 2.50 3.57 -7.76
N LEU A 40 3.39 3.24 -6.81
CA LEU A 40 2.99 2.63 -5.55
C LEU A 40 2.32 3.63 -4.61
N ASN A 41 2.84 4.86 -4.55
CA ASN A 41 2.24 5.97 -3.81
C ASN A 41 0.79 6.22 -4.26
N ASN A 42 0.55 6.34 -5.57
CA ASN A 42 -0.79 6.52 -6.13
C ASN A 42 -1.67 5.30 -5.89
N PHE A 43 -1.10 4.10 -5.92
CA PHE A 43 -1.84 2.88 -5.59
C PHE A 43 -2.38 2.92 -4.15
N TYR A 44 -1.58 3.34 -3.17
CA TYR A 44 -2.04 3.47 -1.78
C TYR A 44 -3.11 4.55 -1.62
N ILE A 45 -2.91 5.73 -2.21
CA ILE A 45 -3.91 6.83 -2.18
C ILE A 45 -5.24 6.36 -2.80
N ASN A 46 -5.19 5.68 -3.96
CA ASN A 46 -6.40 5.18 -4.62
C ASN A 46 -7.10 4.05 -3.87
N ASN A 47 -6.44 3.43 -2.88
CA ASN A 47 -7.04 2.45 -1.97
C ASN A 47 -7.45 3.05 -0.62
N GLY A 48 -7.46 4.38 -0.49
CA GLY A 48 -7.97 5.10 0.69
C GLY A 48 -6.95 5.28 1.82
N PHE A 49 -5.66 5.06 1.56
CA PHE A 49 -4.61 5.34 2.55
C PHE A 49 -4.16 6.79 2.47
N GLU A 50 -3.88 7.39 3.63
CA GLU A 50 -3.46 8.78 3.77
C GLU A 50 -1.96 8.86 4.07
N SER A 51 -1.25 9.83 3.50
CA SER A 51 0.18 9.95 3.78
C SER A 51 0.41 10.50 5.19
N VAL A 52 1.08 9.74 6.04
CA VAL A 52 1.41 10.13 7.43
C VAL A 52 2.78 10.77 7.57
N GLY A 53 3.57 10.85 6.49
CA GLY A 53 4.85 11.56 6.48
C GLY A 53 5.91 10.96 5.57
N LEU A 54 7.05 11.64 5.52
CA LEU A 54 8.26 11.25 4.80
C LEU A 54 9.43 11.17 5.79
N THR A 55 10.16 10.07 5.78
CA THR A 55 11.36 9.88 6.61
C THR A 55 12.40 9.13 5.79
N ASP A 56 13.63 9.63 5.71
CA ASP A 56 14.76 8.97 5.03
C ASP A 56 14.46 8.52 3.59
N GLY A 57 13.73 9.34 2.82
CA GLY A 57 13.33 9.01 1.45
C GLY A 57 12.19 8.00 1.34
N HIS A 58 11.64 7.53 2.47
CA HIS A 58 10.47 6.65 2.51
C HIS A 58 9.21 7.40 2.91
N ARG A 59 8.21 7.35 2.04
CA ARG A 59 6.86 7.81 2.33
C ARG A 59 6.13 6.73 3.13
N LYS A 60 5.42 7.20 4.16
CA LYS A 60 4.54 6.38 5.00
C LYS A 60 3.09 6.73 4.70
N TYR A 61 2.28 5.69 4.73
CA TYR A 61 0.83 5.72 4.60
C TYR A 61 0.20 4.89 5.71
#